data_AF-A0A917VXR4-F1
#
_entry.id   AF-A0A917VXR4-F1
#
_cell.length_a   1.000
_cell.length_b   1.000
_cell.length_c   1.000
_cell.angle_alpha   90.00
_cell.angle_beta   90.00
_cell.angle_gamma   90.00
#
_symmetry.space_group_name_H-M   'P 1'
#
loop_
_entity.id
_entity.type
_entity.pdbx_description
1 polymer ?
#
loop_
_entity_poly.entity_id
_entity_poly.type
_entity_poly.pdbx_seq_one_letter_code
_entity_poly.pdbx_strand_id
1 'polypeptide(L)'
;MTENSEMRPTTGSAAPVAFQQHDIDESIRAHSGMAAYDYADQFTIVTKAAASATPEEWARIALDEVAGTQGQVVWRVVLGLRLARRSAAGQVAGWPIVERGTTWITLGARSWLLSGRLVLEISDGTVSVGTFLRYESRLGGRVWAAVSPGHRRFAPELLNEATRILSARS
;
A
#
# COMPACT_ATOMS: atom_id res chain seq x y z
N MET A 1 56.57 10.73 8.18
CA MET A 1 55.49 11.13 9.10
C MET A 1 54.20 10.92 8.32
N THR A 2 53.66 9.71 8.45
CA THR A 2 52.56 9.20 7.62
C THR A 2 51.27 9.24 8.44
N GLU A 3 50.19 9.58 7.75
CA GLU A 3 48.79 9.26 8.04
C GLU A 3 48.12 9.86 9.30
N ASN A 4 47.10 10.68 9.04
CA ASN A 4 45.72 10.25 9.29
C ASN A 4 44.76 11.11 8.45
N SER A 5 44.49 10.65 7.22
CA SER A 5 43.24 11.02 6.55
C SER A 5 42.12 10.24 7.25
N GLU A 6 41.31 10.95 8.03
CA GLU A 6 40.03 10.43 8.50
C GLU A 6 39.18 10.05 7.27
N MET A 7 39.11 8.75 6.99
CA MET A 7 38.02 8.18 6.20
C MET A 7 36.72 8.44 6.94
N ARG A 8 36.00 9.49 6.52
CA ARG A 8 34.57 9.57 6.78
C ARG A 8 33.94 8.28 6.23
N PRO A 9 33.14 7.54 7.02
CA PRO A 9 32.37 6.45 6.45
C PRO A 9 31.47 7.07 5.38
N THR A 10 31.69 6.68 4.14
CA THR A 10 30.68 6.84 3.10
C THR A 10 29.50 6.02 3.58
N THR A 11 28.47 6.69 4.11
CA THR A 11 27.16 6.07 4.31
C THR A 11 26.71 5.61 2.92
N GLY A 12 27.03 4.36 2.58
CA GLY A 12 26.38 3.68 1.46
C GLY A 12 24.89 3.84 1.72
N SER A 13 24.20 4.56 0.85
CA SER A 13 22.77 4.77 0.97
C SER A 13 22.11 3.41 0.89
N ALA A 14 21.81 2.81 2.05
CA ALA A 14 21.01 1.60 2.10
C ALA A 14 19.72 1.89 1.32
N ALA A 15 19.31 0.94 0.48
CA ALA A 15 18.05 1.08 -0.24
C ALA A 15 16.93 1.33 0.77
N PRO A 16 15.98 2.24 0.49
CA PRO A 16 14.86 2.47 1.39
C PRO A 16 14.09 1.16 1.56
N VAL A 17 13.80 0.81 2.81
CA VAL A 17 13.07 -0.42 3.17
C VAL A 17 11.77 -0.03 3.84
N ALA A 18 10.67 -0.50 3.29
CA ALA A 18 9.36 -0.36 3.89
C ALA A 18 9.27 -1.18 5.18
N PHE A 19 8.57 -0.63 6.17
CA PHE A 19 8.36 -1.25 7.47
C PHE A 19 6.90 -1.12 7.89
N GLN A 20 6.45 -2.05 8.74
CA GLN A 20 5.12 -1.99 9.32
C GLN A 20 5.11 -0.95 10.45
N GLN A 21 4.11 -0.08 10.46
CA GLN A 21 3.84 0.79 11.59
C GLN A 21 3.20 0.00 12.73
N HIS A 22 3.58 0.30 13.97
CA HIS A 22 2.95 -0.30 15.14
C HIS A 22 1.55 0.25 15.36
N ASP A 23 1.43 1.58 15.27
CA ASP A 23 0.18 2.32 15.36
C ASP A 23 -0.17 2.91 14.00
N ILE A 24 -1.46 2.91 13.68
CA ILE A 24 -1.95 3.50 12.43
C ILE A 24 -2.09 5.01 12.61
N ASP A 25 -1.50 5.77 11.70
CA ASP A 25 -1.56 7.24 11.73
C ASP A 25 -3.01 7.75 11.68
N GLU A 26 -3.27 8.89 12.31
CA GLU A 26 -4.61 9.46 12.36
C GLU A 26 -5.10 9.88 10.96
N SER A 27 -4.23 10.47 10.15
CA SER A 27 -4.54 10.88 8.76
C SER A 27 -4.99 9.70 7.91
N ILE A 28 -4.19 8.63 7.87
CA ILE A 28 -4.49 7.45 7.05
C ILE A 28 -5.75 6.74 7.54
N ARG A 29 -5.99 6.72 8.86
CA ARG A 29 -7.22 6.20 9.46
C ARG A 29 -8.43 7.03 9.05
N ALA A 30 -8.33 8.36 9.08
CA ALA A 30 -9.39 9.26 8.65
C ALA A 30 -9.69 9.09 7.15
N HIS A 31 -8.66 9.02 6.30
CA HIS A 31 -8.80 8.84 4.86
C HIS A 31 -9.37 7.48 4.45
N SER A 32 -9.33 6.47 5.33
CA SER A 32 -10.05 5.21 5.09
C SER A 32 -11.56 5.45 4.90
N GLY A 33 -12.12 6.47 5.56
CA GLY A 33 -13.55 6.75 5.60
C GLY A 33 -14.37 5.64 6.29
N MET A 34 -13.72 4.70 6.99
CA MET A 34 -14.39 3.61 7.70
C MET A 34 -14.63 3.99 9.16
N ALA A 35 -15.91 4.11 9.54
CA ALA A 35 -16.29 4.34 10.93
C ALA A 35 -15.92 3.18 11.87
N ALA A 36 -15.83 1.95 11.34
CA ALA A 36 -15.42 0.76 12.06
C ALA A 36 -14.75 -0.26 11.13
N TYR A 37 -13.73 -0.95 11.63
CA TYR A 37 -13.01 -2.04 10.98
C TYR A 37 -12.57 -3.07 12.02
N ASP A 38 -12.46 -4.33 11.60
CA ASP A 38 -12.02 -5.46 12.41
C ASP A 38 -10.51 -5.73 12.26
N TYR A 39 -9.91 -5.15 11.22
CA TYR A 39 -8.48 -5.25 10.94
C TYR A 39 -7.98 -3.95 10.32
N ALA A 40 -6.80 -3.52 10.76
CA ALA A 40 -6.03 -2.47 10.10
C ALA A 40 -4.54 -2.78 10.16
N ASP A 41 -3.82 -2.47 9.10
CA ASP A 41 -2.37 -2.33 9.11
C ASP A 41 -1.94 -1.12 8.28
N GLN A 42 -0.70 -0.67 8.53
CA GLN A 42 -0.05 0.39 7.79
C GLN A 42 1.40 0.00 7.58
N PHE A 43 1.88 0.24 6.36
CA PHE A 43 3.28 0.10 5.99
C PHE A 43 3.77 1.42 5.42
N THR A 44 4.99 1.81 5.78
CA THR A 44 5.59 3.08 5.38
C THR A 44 6.98 2.85 4.82
N ILE A 45 7.33 3.61 3.78
CA ILE A 45 8.69 3.71 3.26
C ILE A 45 9.12 5.17 3.22
N VAL A 46 10.36 5.46 3.63
CA VAL A 46 10.99 6.77 3.48
C VAL A 46 11.74 6.78 2.15
N THR A 47 11.37 7.64 1.21
CA THR A 47 11.97 7.68 -0.12
C THR A 47 11.85 9.05 -0.79
N LYS A 48 12.90 9.44 -1.52
CA LYS A 48 12.88 10.64 -2.36
C LYS A 48 11.90 10.52 -3.54
N ALA A 49 11.61 9.30 -3.99
CA ALA A 49 10.62 9.03 -5.03
C ALA A 49 9.19 9.41 -4.60
N ALA A 50 8.95 9.69 -3.32
CA ALA A 50 7.66 10.17 -2.85
C ALA A 50 7.20 11.42 -3.63
N ALA A 51 8.13 12.33 -3.95
CA ALA A 51 7.86 13.55 -4.69
C ALA A 51 7.82 13.39 -6.21
N SER A 52 8.13 12.20 -6.75
CA SER A 52 8.23 11.99 -8.20
C SER A 52 6.93 11.51 -8.85
N ALA A 53 5.87 11.27 -8.07
CA ALA A 53 4.60 10.76 -8.56
C ALA A 53 3.43 11.15 -7.65
N THR A 54 2.25 11.25 -8.22
CA THR A 54 0.98 11.45 -7.49
C THR A 54 0.57 10.20 -6.71
N PRO A 55 -0.34 10.32 -5.72
CA PRO A 55 -0.86 9.16 -4.99
C PRO A 55 -1.51 8.11 -5.90
N GLU A 56 -2.22 8.52 -6.95
CA GLU A 56 -2.80 7.57 -7.92
C GLU A 56 -1.71 6.82 -8.69
N GLU A 57 -0.65 7.50 -9.15
CA GLU A 57 0.46 6.86 -9.86
C GLU A 57 1.22 5.87 -8.97
N TRP A 58 1.45 6.22 -7.72
CA TRP A 58 1.99 5.28 -6.73
C TRP A 58 1.09 4.05 -6.57
N ALA A 59 -0.22 4.25 -6.43
CA ALA A 59 -1.17 3.16 -6.31
C ALA A 59 -1.22 2.28 -7.57
N ARG A 60 -1.09 2.87 -8.76
CA ARG A 60 -0.99 2.15 -10.04
C ARG A 60 0.24 1.27 -10.06
N ILE A 61 1.41 1.81 -9.77
CA ILE A 61 2.65 1.02 -9.81
C ILE A 61 2.56 -0.11 -8.79
N ALA A 62 2.20 0.21 -7.53
CA ALA A 62 2.05 -0.79 -6.49
C ALA A 62 1.01 -1.89 -6.87
N LEU A 63 -0.21 -1.52 -7.26
CA LEU A 63 -1.29 -2.49 -7.39
C LEU A 63 -1.44 -3.07 -8.81
N ASP A 64 -1.26 -2.26 -9.86
CA ASP A 64 -1.37 -2.73 -11.24
C ASP A 64 -0.10 -3.46 -11.70
N GLU A 65 1.10 -2.94 -11.37
CA GLU A 65 2.37 -3.50 -11.84
C GLU A 65 2.95 -4.53 -10.85
N VAL A 66 3.12 -4.16 -9.58
CA VAL A 66 3.82 -5.01 -8.60
C VAL A 66 2.94 -6.14 -8.06
N ALA A 67 1.74 -5.84 -7.56
CA ALA A 67 0.80 -6.87 -7.13
C ALA A 67 0.24 -7.67 -8.32
N GLY A 68 -0.10 -6.97 -9.40
CA GLY A 68 -0.41 -7.54 -10.71
C GLY A 68 -1.41 -8.70 -10.67
N THR A 69 -1.11 -9.76 -11.41
CA THR A 69 -1.98 -10.94 -11.54
C THR A 69 -2.13 -11.69 -10.22
N GLN A 70 -1.08 -11.77 -9.39
CA GLN A 70 -1.17 -12.44 -8.09
C GLN A 70 -2.17 -11.72 -7.17
N GLY A 71 -2.11 -10.38 -7.13
CA GLY A 71 -3.08 -9.55 -6.43
C GLY A 71 -4.52 -9.80 -6.91
N GLN A 72 -4.73 -9.89 -8.23
CA GLN A 72 -6.07 -10.17 -8.79
C GLN A 72 -6.65 -11.50 -8.31
N VAL A 73 -5.83 -12.56 -8.22
CA VAL A 73 -6.27 -13.86 -7.72
C VAL A 73 -6.70 -13.75 -6.26
N VAL A 74 -5.90 -13.09 -5.41
CA VAL A 74 -6.26 -12.87 -4.01
C VAL A 74 -7.56 -12.07 -3.90
N TRP A 75 -7.68 -10.95 -4.59
CA TRP A 75 -8.82 -10.06 -4.45
C TRP A 75 -10.11 -10.67 -5.00
N ARG A 76 -10.10 -11.18 -6.23
CA ARG A 76 -11.31 -11.67 -6.90
C ARG A 76 -11.70 -13.07 -6.49
N VAL A 77 -10.73 -13.97 -6.28
CA VAL A 77 -11.00 -15.39 -6.05
C VAL A 77 -11.02 -15.70 -4.56
N VAL A 78 -9.98 -15.31 -3.82
CA VAL A 78 -9.87 -15.64 -2.40
C VAL A 78 -10.82 -14.78 -1.55
N LEU A 79 -10.81 -13.46 -1.77
CA LEU A 79 -11.64 -12.52 -1.00
C LEU A 79 -13.02 -12.25 -1.63
N GLY A 80 -13.23 -12.68 -2.88
CA GLY A 80 -14.49 -12.49 -3.60
C GLY A 80 -14.84 -11.03 -3.87
N LEU A 81 -13.86 -10.12 -3.84
CA LEU A 81 -14.08 -8.69 -3.96
C LEU A 81 -14.67 -8.33 -5.33
N ARG A 82 -15.71 -7.50 -5.30
CA ARG A 82 -16.37 -6.98 -6.49
C ARG A 82 -15.55 -5.83 -7.07
N LEU A 83 -14.47 -6.19 -7.76
CA LEU A 83 -13.60 -5.25 -8.46
C LEU A 83 -14.20 -4.85 -9.82
N ALA A 84 -14.06 -3.58 -10.17
CA ALA A 84 -14.38 -3.02 -11.47
C ALA A 84 -13.58 -3.71 -12.59
N ARG A 85 -14.07 -3.61 -13.83
CA ARG A 85 -13.32 -4.03 -15.02
C ARG A 85 -12.09 -3.14 -15.17
N ARG A 86 -10.94 -3.70 -15.58
CA ARG A 86 -9.69 -2.91 -15.76
C ARG A 86 -9.81 -1.82 -16.82
N SER A 87 -10.75 -1.94 -17.76
CA SER A 87 -11.02 -0.91 -18.77
C SER A 87 -11.92 0.24 -18.27
N ALA A 88 -12.52 0.12 -17.08
CA ALA A 88 -13.36 1.18 -16.53
C ALA A 88 -12.50 2.35 -16.05
N ALA A 89 -13.01 3.57 -16.21
CA ALA A 89 -12.43 4.76 -15.59
C ALA A 89 -12.66 4.74 -14.06
N GLY A 90 -11.82 5.48 -13.32
CA GLY A 90 -12.01 5.66 -11.87
C GLY A 90 -11.69 4.42 -11.02
N GLN A 91 -10.72 3.61 -11.44
CA GLN A 91 -10.23 2.45 -10.68
C GLN A 91 -8.71 2.33 -10.78
N VAL A 92 -8.09 1.69 -9.79
CA VAL A 92 -6.68 1.25 -9.80
C VAL A 92 -6.66 -0.27 -9.61
N ALA A 93 -6.06 -1.04 -10.52
CA ALA A 93 -6.06 -2.51 -10.47
C ALA A 93 -7.44 -3.18 -10.23
N GLY A 94 -8.49 -2.58 -10.77
CA GLY A 94 -9.88 -2.97 -10.60
C GLY A 94 -10.51 -2.49 -9.29
N TRP A 95 -9.76 -1.92 -8.35
CA TRP A 95 -10.33 -1.29 -7.16
C TRP A 95 -10.92 0.08 -7.51
N PRO A 96 -12.24 0.29 -7.32
CA PRO A 96 -12.84 1.61 -7.49
C PRO A 96 -12.15 2.65 -6.61
N ILE A 97 -11.87 3.82 -7.17
CA ILE A 97 -11.44 4.99 -6.42
C ILE A 97 -12.67 5.53 -5.71
N VAL A 98 -12.64 5.52 -4.37
CA VAL A 98 -13.74 6.06 -3.56
C VAL A 98 -13.55 7.55 -3.32
N GLU A 99 -12.32 7.95 -3.02
CA GLU A 99 -11.99 9.34 -2.74
C GLU A 99 -10.51 9.58 -3.06
N ARG A 100 -10.17 10.84 -3.31
CA ARG A 100 -8.79 11.27 -3.60
C ARG A 100 -8.57 12.68 -3.06
N GLY A 101 -7.39 12.91 -2.52
CA GLY A 101 -6.86 14.23 -2.16
C GLY A 101 -5.59 14.53 -2.95
N THR A 102 -4.95 15.65 -2.61
CA THR A 102 -3.67 16.05 -3.20
C THR A 102 -2.53 15.11 -2.80
N THR A 103 -2.58 14.58 -1.58
CA THR A 103 -1.53 13.76 -0.97
C THR A 103 -1.97 12.31 -0.73
N TRP A 104 -3.22 11.95 -1.03
CA TRP A 104 -3.72 10.62 -0.72
C TRP A 104 -4.77 10.13 -1.73
N ILE A 105 -4.99 8.82 -1.76
CA ILE A 105 -6.05 8.18 -2.53
C ILE A 105 -6.62 7.00 -1.73
N THR A 106 -7.94 6.87 -1.75
CA THR A 106 -8.66 5.77 -1.11
C THR A 106 -9.38 4.94 -2.15
N LEU A 107 -9.04 3.66 -2.19
CA LEU A 107 -9.65 2.64 -3.03
C LEU A 107 -10.56 1.76 -2.18
N GLY A 108 -11.66 1.28 -2.73
CA GLY A 108 -12.63 0.53 -1.96
C GLY A 108 -13.40 -0.52 -2.73
N ALA A 109 -13.46 -1.72 -2.17
CA ALA A 109 -14.24 -2.81 -2.71
C ALA A 109 -14.88 -3.62 -1.59
N ARG A 110 -15.92 -4.39 -1.94
CA ARG A 110 -16.62 -5.26 -0.99
C ARG A 110 -17.00 -6.59 -1.60
N SER A 111 -17.18 -7.58 -0.75
CA SER A 111 -17.75 -8.89 -1.04
C SER A 111 -18.75 -9.27 0.06
N TRP A 112 -19.23 -10.50 0.04
CA TRP A 112 -19.99 -11.09 1.14
C TRP A 112 -19.11 -11.53 2.33
N LEU A 113 -17.79 -11.59 2.12
CA LEU A 113 -16.82 -11.93 3.17
C LEU A 113 -16.39 -10.69 3.93
N LEU A 114 -16.01 -9.63 3.22
CA LEU A 114 -15.46 -8.42 3.81
C LEU A 114 -15.66 -7.19 2.92
N SER A 115 -15.58 -6.02 3.54
CA SER A 115 -15.39 -4.72 2.90
C SER A 115 -13.98 -4.23 3.17
N GLY A 116 -13.28 -3.76 2.15
CA GLY A 116 -11.90 -3.30 2.27
C GLY A 116 -11.70 -1.89 1.73
N ARG A 117 -10.86 -1.12 2.43
CA ARG A 117 -10.30 0.14 1.97
C ARG A 117 -8.78 0.04 1.92
N LEU A 118 -8.21 0.47 0.81
CA LEU A 118 -6.78 0.69 0.65
C LEU A 118 -6.56 2.19 0.58
N VAL A 119 -5.74 2.72 1.48
CA VAL A 119 -5.37 4.13 1.49
C VAL A 119 -3.90 4.21 1.13
N LEU A 120 -3.56 5.00 0.12
CA LEU A 120 -2.17 5.37 -0.12
C LEU A 120 -2.02 6.85 0.18
N GLU A 121 -1.05 7.19 1.02
CA GLU A 121 -0.77 8.55 1.46
C GLU A 121 0.71 8.87 1.22
N ILE A 122 0.96 10.07 0.72
CA ILE A 122 2.28 10.63 0.50
C ILE A 122 2.44 11.82 1.45
N SER A 123 3.46 11.76 2.31
CA SER A 123 3.73 12.83 3.28
C SER A 123 5.23 13.01 3.42
N ASP A 124 5.73 14.23 3.18
CA ASP A 124 7.10 14.69 3.43
C ASP A 124 8.20 13.61 3.31
N GLY A 125 8.40 13.11 2.08
CA GLY A 125 9.44 12.12 1.78
C GLY A 125 9.10 10.70 2.23
N THR A 126 7.85 10.43 2.59
CA THR A 126 7.34 9.10 2.92
C THR A 126 6.14 8.74 2.06
N VAL A 127 5.98 7.44 1.85
CA VAL A 127 4.79 6.85 1.24
C VAL A 127 4.28 5.78 2.17
N SER A 128 2.99 5.87 2.52
CA SER A 128 2.30 4.92 3.39
C SER A 128 1.17 4.24 2.65
N VAL A 129 1.00 2.94 2.89
CA VAL A 129 -0.19 2.18 2.48
C VAL A 129 -0.88 1.64 3.72
N GLY A 130 -2.18 1.90 3.84
CA GLY A 130 -3.03 1.39 4.90
C GLY A 130 -4.09 0.44 4.34
N THR A 131 -4.24 -0.73 4.97
CA THR A 131 -5.30 -1.69 4.65
C THR A 131 -6.31 -1.73 5.79
N PHE A 132 -7.56 -1.38 5.52
CA PHE A 132 -8.64 -1.41 6.51
C PHE A 132 -9.72 -2.38 6.07
N LEU A 133 -10.10 -3.31 6.93
CA LEU A 133 -11.09 -4.33 6.59
C LEU A 133 -12.18 -4.42 7.66
N ARG A 134 -13.43 -4.52 7.19
CA ARG A 134 -14.58 -4.91 8.00
C ARG A 134 -15.05 -6.27 7.52
N TYR A 135 -15.20 -7.23 8.43
CA TYR A 135 -15.74 -8.54 8.10
C TYR A 135 -17.27 -8.44 7.98
N GLU A 136 -17.79 -8.91 6.85
CA GLU A 136 -19.25 -8.97 6.62
C GLU A 136 -19.82 -10.33 7.08
N SER A 137 -18.95 -11.29 7.38
CA SER A 137 -19.33 -12.60 7.92
C SER A 137 -18.23 -13.23 8.77
N ARG A 138 -18.60 -14.19 9.62
CA ARG A 138 -17.63 -15.00 10.39
C ARG A 138 -16.63 -15.74 9.50
N LEU A 139 -17.06 -16.15 8.30
CA LEU A 139 -16.15 -16.77 7.34
C LEU A 139 -15.13 -15.75 6.82
N GLY A 140 -15.53 -14.50 6.60
CA GLY A 140 -14.63 -13.42 6.23
C GLY A 140 -13.47 -13.25 7.20
N GLY A 141 -13.74 -13.24 8.50
CA GLY A 141 -12.69 -13.18 9.53
C GLY A 141 -11.73 -14.38 9.48
N ARG A 142 -12.24 -15.60 9.22
CA ARG A 142 -11.39 -16.80 9.10
C ARG A 142 -10.53 -16.79 7.83
N VAL A 143 -11.11 -16.39 6.70
CA VAL A 143 -10.39 -16.26 5.43
C VAL A 143 -9.30 -15.21 5.57
N TRP A 144 -9.61 -14.05 6.14
CA TRP A 144 -8.60 -13.03 6.37
C TRP A 144 -7.52 -13.49 7.35
N ALA A 145 -7.87 -14.18 8.44
CA ALA A 145 -6.86 -14.72 9.37
C ALA A 145 -5.81 -15.59 8.66
N ALA A 146 -6.24 -16.40 7.68
CA ALA A 146 -5.34 -17.23 6.86
C ALA A 146 -4.52 -16.41 5.84
N VAL A 147 -5.10 -15.36 5.26
CA VAL A 147 -4.45 -14.51 4.23
C VAL A 147 -3.49 -13.47 4.86
N SER A 148 -3.81 -12.97 6.06
CA SER A 148 -3.14 -11.84 6.69
C SER A 148 -1.62 -12.00 6.87
N PRO A 149 -1.06 -13.19 7.19
CA PRO A 149 0.39 -13.33 7.31
C PRO A 149 1.10 -13.12 5.97
N GLY A 150 0.53 -13.65 4.89
CA GLY A 150 1.05 -13.44 3.53
C GLY A 150 0.93 -11.98 3.10
N HIS A 151 -0.20 -11.34 3.41
CA HIS A 151 -0.39 -9.91 3.19
C HIS A 151 0.67 -9.07 3.89
N ARG A 152 0.91 -9.29 5.19
CA ARG A 152 1.90 -8.53 5.97
C ARG A 152 3.33 -8.74 5.49
N ARG A 153 3.63 -9.90 4.90
CA ARG A 153 4.95 -10.17 4.28
C ARG A 153 5.10 -9.43 2.95
N PHE A 154 4.05 -9.37 2.15
CA PHE A 154 4.10 -8.80 0.80
C PHE A 154 3.95 -7.27 0.78
N ALA A 155 3.21 -6.68 1.73
CA ALA A 155 2.97 -5.23 1.73
C ALA A 155 4.25 -4.36 1.82
N PRO A 156 5.30 -4.73 2.58
CA PRO A 156 6.59 -4.04 2.50
C PRO A 156 7.25 -4.18 1.12
N GLU A 157 7.24 -5.38 0.53
CA GLU A 157 7.82 -5.65 -0.79
C GLU A 157 7.14 -4.83 -1.88
N LEU A 158 5.83 -4.63 -1.77
CA LEU A 158 5.02 -3.77 -2.65
C LEU A 158 5.59 -2.35 -2.74
N LEU A 159 5.84 -1.72 -1.59
CA LEU A 159 6.38 -0.36 -1.49
C LEU A 159 7.85 -0.28 -1.94
N ASN A 160 8.65 -1.30 -1.61
CA ASN A 160 10.04 -1.40 -2.03
C ASN A 160 10.16 -1.45 -3.56
N GLU A 161 9.36 -2.28 -4.22
CA GLU A 161 9.37 -2.42 -5.68
C GLU A 161 8.83 -1.17 -6.37
N ALA A 162 7.71 -0.62 -5.89
CA ALA A 162 7.17 0.62 -6.44
C ALA A 162 8.19 1.78 -6.35
N THR A 163 8.92 1.87 -5.23
CA THR A 163 10.02 2.83 -5.07
C THR A 163 11.12 2.63 -6.10
N ARG A 164 11.53 1.38 -6.34
CA ARG A 164 12.57 1.06 -7.32
C ARG A 164 12.15 1.46 -8.73
N ILE A 165 10.92 1.14 -9.12
CA ILE A 165 10.36 1.48 -10.43
C ILE A 165 10.31 3.00 -10.61
N LEU A 166 9.82 3.74 -9.61
CA LEU A 166 9.72 5.20 -9.68
C LEU A 166 11.08 5.88 -9.70
N SER A 167 12.03 5.40 -8.90
CA SER A 167 13.40 5.94 -8.88
C SER A 167 14.14 5.72 -10.21
N ALA A 168 13.76 4.70 -10.99
CA ALA A 168 14.32 4.46 -12.32
C ALA A 168 13.68 5.33 -13.41
N ARG A 169 12.55 5.99 -13.13
CA ARG A 169 11.84 6.90 -14.05
C ARG A 169 12.25 8.36 -13.89
N SER A 170 12.93 8.72 -12.80
CA SER A 170 13.45 10.06 -12.48
C SER A 170 14.88 10.25 -12.96
#